data_AF-A0A7S0Z9Y9-F1
#
_entry.id   AF-A0A7S0Z9Y9-F1
#
_cell.length_a   1.000
_cell.length_b   1.000
_cell.length_c   1.000
_cell.angle_alpha   90.00
_cell.angle_beta   90.00
_cell.angle_gamma   90.00
#
_symmetry.space_group_name_H-M   'P 1'
#
loop_
_entity.id
_entity.type
_entity.pdbx_description
1 polymer ?
#
loop_
_entity_poly.entity_id
_entity_poly.type
_entity_poly.pdbx_seq_one_letter_code
_entity_poly.pdbx_strand_id
1 'polypeptide(L)'
;ASVAYGEALRALSAHRESNVPFIQASAMGGNDLRAGLLLEKAAFTFVECTPPMMRKFASYVVLAGARYVRADAIAGATRCYAYALPVFRGKAWASAEEHLNTTLGHLVARAGRTKDAVDFFRDATRCAHLPANLQRERISEFE
;
A
#
# COMPACT_ATOMS: atom_id res chain seq x y z
N ALA A 1 -13.37 14.63 16.79
CA ALA A 1 -12.63 15.90 16.61
C ALA A 1 -11.61 15.82 15.47
N SER A 2 -10.56 14.99 15.57
CA SER A 2 -9.46 14.98 14.58
C SER A 2 -9.90 14.69 13.13
N VAL A 3 -10.76 13.69 12.90
CA VAL A 3 -11.24 13.37 11.53
C VAL A 3 -12.00 14.54 10.90
N ALA A 4 -12.94 15.15 11.63
CA ALA A 4 -13.72 16.30 11.14
C ALA A 4 -12.82 17.51 10.83
N TYR A 5 -11.78 17.73 11.63
CA TYR A 5 -10.78 18.76 11.37
C TYR A 5 -10.00 18.50 10.07
N GLY A 6 -9.61 17.24 9.82
CA GLY A 6 -9.00 16.82 8.56
C GLY A 6 -9.91 17.06 7.34
N GLU A 7 -11.21 16.75 7.44
CA GLU A 7 -12.17 17.03 6.35
C GLU A 7 -12.28 18.52 6.05
N ALA A 8 -12.36 19.36 7.10
CA ALA A 8 -12.48 20.80 6.94
C ALA A 8 -11.25 21.38 6.22
N LEU A 9 -10.05 20.98 6.61
CA LEU A 9 -8.81 21.40 5.94
C LEU A 9 -8.78 20.96 4.47
N ARG A 10 -9.21 19.72 4.18
CA ARG A 10 -9.29 19.23 2.80
C ARG A 10 -10.30 20.02 1.96
N ALA A 11 -11.46 20.36 2.53
CA ALA A 11 -12.47 21.20 1.87
C ALA A 11 -11.96 22.63 1.57
N LEU A 12 -11.08 23.16 2.43
CA LEU A 12 -10.39 24.44 2.23
C LEU A 12 -9.17 24.33 1.30
N SER A 13 -8.96 23.20 0.62
CA SER A 13 -7.78 22.93 -0.22
C SER A 13 -6.43 22.98 0.51
N ALA A 14 -6.43 22.94 1.85
CA ALA A 14 -5.24 22.82 2.68
C ALA A 14 -4.75 21.36 2.73
N HIS A 15 -4.52 20.75 1.57
CA HIS A 15 -4.26 19.31 1.42
C HIS A 15 -3.06 18.86 2.25
N ARG A 16 -1.98 19.64 2.28
CA ARG A 16 -0.76 19.31 3.04
C ARG A 16 -1.02 19.18 4.55
N GLU A 17 -1.91 20.01 5.08
CA GLU A 17 -2.25 20.05 6.50
C GLU A 17 -3.33 19.02 6.86
N SER A 18 -4.26 18.76 5.93
CA SER A 18 -5.33 17.78 6.11
C SER A 18 -4.84 16.36 6.40
N ASN A 19 -3.61 16.03 5.99
CA ASN A 19 -2.99 14.74 6.21
C ASN A 19 -2.83 14.40 7.70
N VAL A 20 -2.37 15.38 8.50
CA VAL A 20 -1.93 15.15 9.88
C VAL A 20 -3.08 14.65 10.76
N PRO A 21 -4.27 15.28 10.75
CA PRO A 21 -5.40 14.81 11.53
C PRO A 21 -5.84 13.39 11.17
N PHE A 22 -5.85 13.03 9.87
CA PHE A 22 -6.20 11.66 9.45
C PHE A 22 -5.19 10.62 9.95
N ILE A 23 -3.89 10.92 9.85
CA ILE A 23 -2.83 10.03 10.32
C ILE A 23 -2.92 9.84 11.85
N GLN A 24 -3.09 10.93 12.60
CA GLN A 24 -3.27 10.86 14.05
C GLN A 24 -4.51 10.06 14.43
N ALA A 25 -5.64 10.32 13.77
CA ALA A 25 -6.87 9.58 14.00
C ALA A 25 -6.74 8.09 13.67
N SER A 26 -5.90 7.72 12.70
CA SER A 26 -5.64 6.30 12.36
C SER A 26 -4.91 5.54 13.47
N ALA A 27 -4.11 6.24 14.29
CA ALA A 27 -3.41 5.65 15.42
C ALA A 27 -4.29 5.52 16.68
N MET A 28 -5.44 6.21 16.70
CA MET A 28 -6.35 6.26 17.83
C MET A 28 -7.56 5.36 17.58
N GLY A 29 -7.75 4.33 18.41
CA GLY A 29 -9.02 3.56 18.45
C GLY A 29 -8.96 2.09 18.05
N GLY A 30 -7.77 1.48 17.96
CA GLY A 30 -7.55 0.02 17.96
C GLY A 30 -8.14 -0.81 16.80
N ASN A 31 -9.06 -0.25 16.01
CA ASN A 31 -9.74 -0.93 14.92
C ASN A 31 -8.93 -0.78 13.62
N ASP A 32 -8.39 -1.89 13.12
CA ASP A 32 -7.57 -1.90 11.92
C ASP A 32 -8.34 -1.48 10.65
N LEU A 33 -9.62 -1.81 10.51
CA LEU A 33 -10.42 -1.38 9.35
C LEU A 33 -10.55 0.15 9.31
N ARG A 34 -10.84 0.75 10.47
CA ARG A 34 -10.94 2.21 10.61
C ARG A 34 -9.57 2.87 10.39
N ALA A 35 -8.51 2.31 10.97
CA ALA A 35 -7.16 2.81 10.79
C ALA A 35 -6.74 2.77 9.30
N GLY A 36 -7.02 1.66 8.61
CA GLY A 36 -6.79 1.50 7.18
C GLY A 36 -7.51 2.55 6.35
N LEU A 37 -8.80 2.79 6.61
CA LEU A 37 -9.58 3.81 5.90
C LEU A 37 -9.01 5.22 6.08
N LEU A 38 -8.62 5.57 7.31
CA LEU A 38 -8.05 6.88 7.61
C LEU A 38 -6.66 7.07 6.98
N LEU A 39 -5.84 6.01 6.94
CA LEU A 39 -4.55 6.03 6.23
C LEU A 39 -4.73 6.12 4.72
N GLU A 40 -5.70 5.40 4.13
CA GLU A 40 -6.02 5.50 2.70
C GLU A 40 -6.46 6.94 2.38
N LYS A 41 -7.31 7.54 3.22
CA LYS A 41 -7.75 8.93 3.07
C LYS A 41 -6.58 9.93 3.16
N ALA A 42 -5.71 9.77 4.14
CA ALA A 42 -4.49 10.55 4.27
C ALA A 42 -3.52 10.36 3.09
N ALA A 43 -3.52 9.18 2.47
CA ALA A 43 -2.71 8.93 1.29
C ALA A 43 -3.19 9.79 0.13
N PHE A 44 -4.49 9.79 -0.16
CA PHE A 44 -5.05 10.52 -1.30
C PHE A 44 -4.88 12.03 -1.22
N THR A 45 -4.87 12.61 -0.02
CA THR A 45 -4.58 14.05 0.15
C THR A 45 -3.14 14.42 -0.25
N PHE A 46 -2.19 13.47 -0.25
CA PHE A 46 -0.86 13.70 -0.84
C PHE A 46 -0.87 13.82 -2.36
N VAL A 47 -1.82 13.17 -3.04
CA VAL A 47 -1.99 13.29 -4.50
C VAL A 47 -2.59 14.64 -4.86
N GLU A 48 -3.50 15.15 -4.01
CA GLU A 48 -4.13 16.47 -4.17
C GLU A 48 -3.19 17.64 -3.84
N CYS A 49 -2.04 17.39 -3.20
CA CYS A 49 -1.05 18.42 -2.95
C CYS A 49 -0.48 19.00 -4.25
N THR A 50 -0.08 20.27 -4.22
CA THR A 50 0.66 20.91 -5.32
C THR A 50 2.08 21.26 -4.84
N PRO A 51 3.15 20.64 -5.37
CA PRO A 51 3.14 19.51 -6.31
C PRO A 51 2.69 18.18 -5.67
N PRO A 52 2.19 17.20 -6.46
CA PRO A 52 1.76 15.90 -5.94
C PRO A 52 2.90 15.14 -5.25
N MET A 53 2.61 14.58 -4.07
CA MET A 53 3.59 13.90 -3.23
C MET A 53 3.49 12.37 -3.36
N MET A 54 3.74 11.85 -4.56
CA MET A 54 3.50 10.44 -4.92
C MET A 54 4.22 9.41 -4.04
N ARG A 55 5.44 9.73 -3.57
CA ARG A 55 6.18 8.83 -2.67
C ARG A 55 5.51 8.71 -1.31
N LYS A 56 4.98 9.82 -0.76
CA LYS A 56 4.22 9.79 0.50
C LYS A 56 2.91 9.04 0.29
N PHE A 57 2.19 9.32 -0.80
CA PHE A 57 1.00 8.54 -1.18
C PHE A 57 1.26 7.03 -1.15
N ALA A 58 2.29 6.57 -1.86
CA ALA A 58 2.60 5.14 -1.96
C ALA A 58 2.98 4.53 -0.60
N SER A 59 3.74 5.24 0.24
CA SER A 59 4.07 4.76 1.58
C SER A 59 2.83 4.63 2.48
N TYR A 60 1.94 5.62 2.47
CA TYR A 60 0.74 5.60 3.33
C TYR A 60 -0.33 4.63 2.84
N VAL A 61 -0.48 4.44 1.53
CA VAL A 61 -1.43 3.45 1.00
C VAL A 61 -0.95 2.02 1.28
N VAL A 62 0.36 1.75 1.31
CA VAL A 62 0.91 0.47 1.79
C VAL A 62 0.58 0.25 3.27
N LEU A 63 0.72 1.26 4.12
CA LEU A 63 0.33 1.18 5.52
C LEU A 63 -1.18 0.90 5.68
N ALA A 64 -2.02 1.53 4.85
CA ALA A 64 -3.45 1.24 4.81
C ALA A 64 -3.72 -0.22 4.41
N GLY A 65 -3.03 -0.71 3.37
CA GLY A 65 -3.11 -2.11 2.94
C GLY A 65 -2.76 -3.08 4.05
N ALA A 66 -1.69 -2.83 4.81
CA ALA A 66 -1.30 -3.66 5.95
C ALA A 66 -2.38 -3.69 7.05
N ARG A 67 -3.07 -2.58 7.31
CA ARG A 67 -4.21 -2.54 8.23
C ARG A 67 -5.39 -3.35 7.69
N TYR A 68 -5.69 -3.26 6.41
CA TYR A 68 -6.75 -4.07 5.79
C TYR A 68 -6.46 -5.57 5.84
N VAL A 69 -5.20 -6.00 5.70
CA VAL A 69 -4.82 -7.41 5.89
C VAL A 69 -5.13 -7.87 7.32
N ARG A 70 -4.80 -7.08 8.35
CA ARG A 70 -5.09 -7.42 9.76
C ARG A 70 -6.59 -7.47 10.06
N ALA A 71 -7.38 -6.66 9.37
CA ALA A 71 -8.83 -6.65 9.47
C ALA A 71 -9.52 -7.67 8.55
N ASP A 72 -8.76 -8.55 7.89
CA ASP A 72 -9.24 -9.53 6.90
C ASP A 72 -9.99 -8.93 5.68
N ALA A 73 -9.82 -7.63 5.43
CA ALA A 73 -10.45 -6.91 4.34
C ALA A 73 -9.64 -7.03 3.04
N ILE A 74 -9.58 -8.24 2.48
CA ILE A 74 -8.70 -8.59 1.34
C ILE A 74 -8.89 -7.67 0.14
N ALA A 75 -10.13 -7.34 -0.25
CA ALA A 75 -10.38 -6.44 -1.36
C ALA A 75 -9.79 -5.03 -1.14
N GLY A 76 -9.89 -4.51 0.09
CA GLY A 76 -9.28 -3.23 0.48
C GLY A 76 -7.76 -3.29 0.45
N ALA A 77 -7.18 -4.36 1.00
CA ALA A 77 -5.75 -4.60 0.96
C ALA A 77 -5.22 -4.65 -0.47
N THR A 78 -5.80 -5.49 -1.33
CA THR A 78 -5.40 -5.66 -2.74
C THR A 78 -5.43 -4.33 -3.48
N ARG A 79 -6.50 -3.55 -3.30
CA ARG A 79 -6.63 -2.23 -3.92
C ARG A 79 -5.51 -1.28 -3.48
N CYS A 80 -5.24 -1.21 -2.17
CA CYS A 80 -4.19 -0.35 -1.63
C CYS A 80 -2.80 -0.71 -2.16
N TYR A 81 -2.44 -2.00 -2.16
CA TYR A 81 -1.16 -2.44 -2.70
C TYR A 81 -1.05 -2.21 -4.22
N ALA A 82 -2.15 -2.38 -4.97
CA ALA A 82 -2.18 -2.10 -6.40
C ALA A 82 -1.98 -0.61 -6.71
N TYR A 83 -2.49 0.30 -5.88
CA TYR A 83 -2.22 1.73 -6.01
C TYR A 83 -0.74 2.10 -5.79
N ALA A 84 -0.04 1.38 -4.92
CA ALA A 84 1.37 1.65 -4.61
C ALA A 84 2.32 1.16 -5.71
N LEU A 85 2.03 0.02 -6.34
CA LEU A 85 2.95 -0.68 -7.26
C LEU A 85 3.50 0.22 -8.39
N PRO A 86 2.69 1.00 -9.13
CA PRO A 86 3.21 1.86 -10.21
C PRO A 86 4.18 2.95 -9.72
N VAL A 87 4.12 3.33 -8.45
CA VAL A 87 5.01 4.37 -7.90
C VAL A 87 6.41 3.84 -7.68
N PHE A 88 6.56 2.54 -7.40
CA PHE A 88 7.86 1.90 -7.14
C PHE A 88 8.43 1.18 -8.37
N ARG A 89 7.57 0.78 -9.32
CA ARG A 89 7.96 0.04 -10.53
C ARG A 89 9.07 0.74 -11.32
N GLY A 90 10.13 -0.02 -11.65
CA GLY A 90 11.20 0.42 -12.55
C GLY A 90 12.09 1.52 -11.97
N LYS A 91 12.09 1.69 -10.65
CA LYS A 91 12.93 2.66 -9.95
C LYS A 91 13.99 1.95 -9.09
N ALA A 92 14.88 2.72 -8.46
CA ALA A 92 15.91 2.20 -7.55
C ALA A 92 15.37 1.54 -6.26
N TRP A 93 14.07 1.28 -6.16
CA TRP A 93 13.38 0.73 -4.98
C TRP A 93 13.00 -0.75 -5.20
N ALA A 94 13.93 -1.54 -5.74
CA ALA A 94 13.66 -2.92 -6.15
C ALA A 94 13.08 -3.78 -5.01
N SER A 95 13.55 -3.61 -3.77
CA SER A 95 13.00 -4.32 -2.60
C SER A 95 11.55 -3.94 -2.27
N ALA A 96 11.16 -2.67 -2.51
CA ALA A 96 9.76 -2.27 -2.32
C ALA A 96 8.87 -2.85 -3.42
N GLU A 97 9.31 -2.78 -4.68
CA GLU A 97 8.60 -3.39 -5.81
C GLU A 97 8.42 -4.90 -5.62
N GLU A 98 9.47 -5.58 -5.14
CA GLU A 98 9.44 -6.98 -4.75
C GLU A 98 8.34 -7.28 -3.72
N HIS A 99 8.37 -6.56 -2.59
CA HIS A 99 7.42 -6.73 -1.50
C HIS A 99 5.97 -6.53 -1.98
N LEU A 100 5.74 -5.54 -2.83
CA LEU A 100 4.42 -5.26 -3.39
C LEU A 100 3.93 -6.39 -4.31
N ASN A 101 4.78 -6.89 -5.19
CA ASN A 101 4.45 -8.00 -6.08
C ASN A 101 4.17 -9.29 -5.31
N THR A 102 5.02 -9.67 -4.35
CA THR A 102 4.76 -10.85 -3.51
C THR A 102 3.46 -10.70 -2.72
N THR A 103 3.23 -9.54 -2.09
CA THR A 103 2.01 -9.29 -1.32
C THR A 103 0.76 -9.33 -2.19
N LEU A 104 0.79 -8.70 -3.37
CA LEU A 104 -0.32 -8.75 -4.33
C LEU A 104 -0.59 -10.18 -4.82
N GLY A 105 0.46 -10.95 -5.11
CA GLY A 105 0.33 -12.35 -5.48
C GLY A 105 -0.47 -13.14 -4.45
N HIS A 106 -0.10 -13.06 -3.17
CA HIS A 106 -0.83 -13.74 -2.09
C HIS A 106 -2.27 -13.26 -1.95
N LEU A 107 -2.52 -11.94 -1.98
CA LEU A 107 -3.87 -11.39 -1.82
C LEU A 107 -4.80 -11.76 -2.99
N VAL A 108 -4.28 -11.75 -4.22
CA VAL A 108 -5.01 -12.11 -5.43
C VAL A 108 -5.28 -13.62 -5.47
N ALA A 109 -4.32 -14.45 -5.06
CA ALA A 109 -4.53 -15.89 -4.90
C ALA A 109 -5.61 -16.19 -3.85
N ARG A 110 -5.57 -15.50 -2.69
CA ARG A 110 -6.58 -15.61 -1.63
C ARG A 110 -7.98 -15.18 -2.10
N ALA A 111 -8.06 -14.26 -3.06
CA ALA A 111 -9.31 -13.86 -3.70
C ALA A 111 -9.79 -14.85 -4.80
N GLY A 112 -9.13 -16.00 -4.98
CA GLY A 112 -9.50 -17.03 -5.96
C GLY A 112 -8.99 -16.80 -7.39
N ARG A 113 -8.23 -15.72 -7.63
CA ARG A 113 -7.70 -15.34 -8.95
C ARG A 113 -6.29 -15.87 -9.16
N THR A 114 -6.11 -17.18 -9.02
CA THR A 114 -4.79 -17.84 -9.02
C THR A 114 -3.97 -17.57 -10.29
N LYS A 115 -4.61 -17.51 -11.46
CA LYS A 115 -3.92 -17.19 -12.73
C LYS A 115 -3.25 -15.81 -12.70
N ASP A 116 -3.94 -14.81 -12.16
CA ASP A 116 -3.41 -13.44 -12.07
C ASP A 116 -2.33 -13.33 -10.98
N ALA A 117 -2.42 -14.14 -9.94
CA ALA A 117 -1.41 -14.21 -8.89
C ALA A 117 -0.04 -14.66 -9.42
N VAL A 118 -0.01 -15.58 -10.40
CA VAL A 118 1.23 -16.06 -11.04
C VAL A 118 2.00 -14.91 -11.68
N ASP A 119 1.31 -13.95 -12.31
CA ASP A 119 1.96 -12.80 -12.93
C ASP A 119 2.69 -11.95 -11.89
N PHE A 120 2.05 -11.71 -10.74
CA PHE A 120 2.67 -11.00 -9.63
C PHE A 120 3.86 -11.76 -9.05
N PHE A 121 3.75 -13.07 -8.82
CA PHE A 121 4.87 -13.86 -8.31
C PHE A 121 6.05 -13.90 -9.28
N ARG A 122 5.79 -14.06 -10.58
CA ARG A 122 6.82 -13.97 -11.63
C ARG A 122 7.52 -12.62 -11.62
N ASP A 123 6.78 -11.52 -11.48
CA ASP A 123 7.39 -10.19 -11.41
C ASP A 123 8.18 -10.01 -10.11
N ALA A 124 7.76 -10.66 -9.01
CA ALA A 124 8.47 -10.67 -7.75
C ALA A 124 9.82 -11.40 -7.82
N THR A 125 10.00 -12.40 -8.69
CA THR A 125 11.28 -13.14 -8.83
C THR A 125 12.31 -12.41 -9.69
N ARG A 126 11.93 -11.37 -10.45
CA ARG A 126 12.85 -10.55 -11.28
C ARG A 126 13.80 -9.65 -10.49
N CYS A 127 13.97 -9.90 -9.20
CA CYS A 127 14.70 -9.03 -8.28
C CYS A 127 16.22 -9.14 -8.46
N ALA A 128 16.77 -8.23 -9.26
CA ALA A 128 18.20 -8.15 -9.56
C ALA A 128 19.10 -7.82 -8.34
N HIS A 129 18.53 -7.47 -7.18
CA HIS A 129 19.29 -7.06 -6.00
C HIS A 129 19.60 -8.21 -5.03
N LEU A 130 18.90 -9.36 -5.14
CA LEU A 130 19.19 -10.52 -4.30
C LEU A 130 20.29 -11.38 -4.94
N PRO A 131 21.23 -11.93 -4.16
CA PRO A 131 22.20 -12.90 -4.65
C PRO A 131 21.49 -14.21 -5.07
N ALA A 132 22.13 -14.96 -5.99
CA ALA A 132 21.51 -16.11 -6.67
C ALA A 132 21.05 -17.25 -5.73
N ASN A 133 21.62 -17.37 -4.54
CA ASN A 133 21.18 -18.32 -3.53
C ASN A 133 19.80 -17.95 -2.94
N LEU A 134 19.59 -16.68 -2.59
CA LEU A 134 18.32 -16.19 -2.05
C LEU A 134 17.22 -16.15 -3.13
N GLN A 135 17.60 -15.91 -4.39
CA GLN A 135 16.67 -16.04 -5.51
C GLN A 135 16.12 -17.47 -5.64
N ARG A 136 16.98 -18.50 -5.47
CA ARG A 136 16.57 -19.91 -5.54
C ARG A 136 15.66 -20.32 -4.38
N GLU A 137 16.02 -19.95 -3.16
CA GLU A 137 15.19 -20.20 -1.97
C GLU A 137 13.80 -19.59 -2.13
N ARG A 138 13.73 -18.36 -2.64
CA ARG A 138 12.46 -17.68 -2.85
C ARG A 138 11.62 -18.27 -3.97
N ILE A 139 12.24 -18.77 -5.06
CA ILE A 139 11.50 -19.51 -6.09
C ILE A 139 10.84 -20.76 -5.51
N SER A 140 11.52 -21.45 -4.59
CA SER A 140 10.97 -22.65 -3.93
C SER A 140 9.79 -22.36 -2.99
N GLU A 141 9.59 -21.12 -2.54
CA GLU A 141 8.39 -20.75 -1.78
C GLU A 141 7.11 -20.71 -2.63
N PHE A 142 7.23 -20.74 -3.96
CA PHE A 142 6.10 -20.65 -4.90
C PHE A 142 5.81 -21.97 -5.65
N GLU A 143 6.59 -23.03 -5.41
CA GLU A 143 6.36 -24.41 -5.90
C GLU A 143 5.47 -25.22 -4.95
#